data_AF-A0A9E1KB52-F1
#
_entry.id   AF-A0A9E1KB52-F1
#
_cell.length_a   1.000
_cell.length_b   1.000
_cell.length_c   1.000
_cell.angle_alpha   90.00
_cell.angle_beta   90.00
_cell.angle_gamma   90.00
#
_symmetry.space_group_name_H-M   'P 1'
#
loop_
_entity.id
_entity.type
_entity.pdbx_description
1 polymer ?
#
loop_
_entity_poly.entity_id
_entity_poly.type
_entity_poly.pdbx_seq_one_letter_code
_entity_poly.pdbx_strand_id
1 'polypeptide(L)' 'MDAIAEPSSKNHSDTLTVGVVGDTGIGERAYHPGFIAVAKALRKHHPDLLLHLGDFVY' A
#
# COMPACT_ATOMS: atom_id res chain seq x y z
N MET A 1 -31.46 -30.78 15.69
CA MET A 1 -30.04 -30.83 16.11
C MET A 1 -29.28 -30.19 14.98
N ASP A 2 -29.19 -28.86 14.98
CA ASP A 2 -28.56 -28.12 13.87
C ASP A 2 -27.05 -28.10 14.10
N ALA A 3 -26.31 -28.65 13.15
CA ALA A 3 -24.85 -28.64 13.18
C ALA A 3 -24.37 -27.20 12.93
N ILE A 4 -23.78 -26.59 13.95
CA ILE A 4 -23.18 -25.27 13.88
C ILE A 4 -21.84 -25.45 13.15
N ALA A 5 -21.74 -24.98 11.91
CA ALA A 5 -20.49 -25.02 11.16
C ALA A 5 -19.47 -24.07 11.81
N GLU A 6 -18.31 -24.60 12.19
CA GLU A 6 -17.23 -23.79 12.77
C GLU A 6 -16.69 -22.80 11.72
N PRO A 7 -16.42 -21.54 12.10
CA PRO A 7 -15.91 -20.54 11.17
C PRO A 7 -14.54 -20.97 10.63
N SER A 8 -14.47 -21.19 9.32
CA SER A 8 -13.27 -21.62 8.58
C SER A 8 -12.18 -20.53 8.45
N SER A 9 -12.29 -19.41 9.14
CA SER A 9 -11.28 -18.36 9.09
C SER A 9 -10.13 -18.70 10.03
N LYS A 10 -9.03 -19.22 9.48
CA LYS A 10 -7.74 -19.18 10.18
C LYS A 10 -7.43 -17.72 10.50
N ASN A 11 -7.44 -17.37 11.78
CA ASN A 11 -6.92 -16.08 12.24
C ASN A 11 -5.44 -16.00 11.85
N HIS A 12 -5.14 -15.19 10.84
CA HIS A 12 -3.77 -14.93 10.44
C HIS A 12 -3.21 -13.89 11.40
N SER A 13 -2.29 -14.31 12.29
CA SER A 13 -1.67 -13.43 13.29
C SER A 13 -0.57 -12.53 12.71
N ASP A 14 -0.33 -12.61 11.41
CA ASP A 14 0.72 -11.86 10.75
C ASP A 14 0.28 -10.42 10.54
N THR A 15 1.17 -9.48 10.83
CA THR A 15 0.93 -8.05 10.63
C THR A 15 1.13 -7.73 9.16
N LEU A 16 0.07 -7.26 8.48
CA LEU A 16 0.17 -6.72 7.13
C LEU A 16 0.53 -5.23 7.20
N THR A 17 1.67 -4.85 6.64
CA THR A 17 2.10 -3.46 6.53
C THR A 17 1.71 -2.87 5.17
N VAL A 18 0.94 -1.79 5.21
CA VAL A 18 0.44 -1.13 3.99
C VAL A 18 1.06 0.25 3.84
N GLY A 19 1.77 0.46 2.73
CA GLY A 19 2.21 1.78 2.32
C GLY A 19 1.08 2.51 1.61
N VAL A 20 0.65 3.66 2.11
CA VAL A 20 -0.40 4.47 1.48
C VAL A 20 0.23 5.74 0.92
N VAL A 21 0.05 5.98 -0.37
CA VAL A 21 0.61 7.13 -1.10
C VAL A 21 -0.41 7.70 -2.08
N GLY A 22 -0.26 8.94 -2.50
CA GLY A 22 -1.06 9.59 -3.54
C GLY A 22 -0.38 10.87 -3.99
N ASP A 23 -0.82 11.43 -5.12
CA ASP A 23 -0.28 12.69 -5.66
C ASP A 23 1.25 12.69 -5.75
N THR A 24 1.81 11.55 -6.15
CA THR A 24 3.26 11.40 -6.26
C THR A 24 3.80 11.97 -7.55
N GLY A 25 2.96 11.99 -8.59
CA GLY A 25 3.19 12.59 -9.90
C GLY A 25 4.50 12.25 -10.60
N ILE A 26 4.40 11.61 -11.77
CA ILE A 26 5.49 11.51 -12.75
C ILE A 26 5.08 12.21 -14.04
N GLY A 27 6.04 12.76 -14.78
CA GLY A 27 5.79 13.44 -16.06
C GLY A 27 6.45 14.81 -16.16
N GLU A 28 6.32 15.47 -17.31
CA GLU A 28 7.03 16.72 -17.65
C GLU A 28 6.71 17.85 -16.65
N ARG A 29 5.46 17.89 -16.18
CA ARG A 29 4.98 18.91 -15.24
C ARG A 29 5.05 18.47 -13.77
N ALA A 30 5.47 17.24 -13.50
CA ALA A 30 5.46 16.68 -12.16
C ALA A 30 6.70 17.06 -11.35
N TYR A 31 6.55 17.15 -10.03
CA TYR A 31 7.66 17.44 -9.13
C TYR A 31 8.48 16.18 -8.84
N HIS A 32 9.43 15.86 -9.74
CA HIS A 32 10.26 14.66 -9.65
C HIS A 32 10.98 14.43 -8.31
N PRO A 33 11.52 15.46 -7.60
CA PRO A 33 12.14 15.24 -6.29
C PRO A 33 11.17 14.69 -5.24
N GLY A 34 9.89 15.08 -5.30
CA GLY A 34 8.83 14.55 -4.43
C GLY A 34 8.60 13.06 -4.66
N PHE A 35 8.48 12.66 -5.93
CA PHE A 35 8.38 11.25 -6.31
C PHE A 35 9.55 10.41 -5.77
N ILE A 36 10.78 10.90 -5.91
CA ILE A 36 11.98 10.20 -5.41
C ILE A 36 11.97 10.08 -3.87
N ALA A 37 11.48 11.09 -3.16
CA ALA A 37 11.36 11.04 -1.70
C ALA A 37 10.37 9.94 -1.26
N VAL A 38 9.23 9.83 -1.94
CA VAL A 38 8.23 8.77 -1.70
C VAL A 38 8.84 7.40 -2.00
N ALA A 39 9.51 7.24 -3.14
CA ALA A 39 10.17 5.98 -3.50
C ALA A 39 11.23 5.54 -2.47
N LYS A 40 12.02 6.49 -1.95
CA LYS A 40 12.99 6.22 -0.87
C LYS A 40 12.30 5.79 0.43
N ALA A 41 11.18 6.42 0.79
CA ALA A 41 10.41 6.05 1.97
C ALA A 41 9.84 4.63 1.84
N LEU A 42 9.22 4.30 0.70
CA LEU A 42 8.68 2.96 0.44
C LEU A 42 9.77 1.89 0.51
N ARG A 43 10.94 2.15 -0.08
CA ARG A 43 12.10 1.24 0.02
C ARG A 43 12.63 1.11 1.43
N LYS A 44 12.58 2.15 2.26
CA LYS A 44 13.05 2.08 3.65
C LYS A 44 12.09 1.28 4.54
N HIS A 45 10.80 1.43 4.31
CA HIS A 45 9.76 0.86 5.17
C HIS A 45 9.29 -0.52 4.74
N HIS A 46 9.62 -0.96 3.51
CA HIS A 46 9.34 -2.30 3.01
C HIS A 46 7.89 -2.77 3.28
N PRO A 47 6.87 -2.00 2.85
CA PRO A 47 5.49 -2.43 3.02
C PRO A 47 5.20 -3.69 2.18
N ASP A 48 4.33 -4.56 2.69
CA ASP A 48 3.86 -5.76 1.99
C ASP A 48 2.96 -5.42 0.81
N LEU A 49 2.22 -4.32 0.92
CA LEU A 49 1.30 -3.82 -0.09
C LEU A 49 1.41 -2.30 -0.22
N LEU A 50 1.41 -1.82 -1.47
CA LEU A 50 1.32 -0.39 -1.78
C LEU A 50 -0.09 -0.06 -2.27
N LEU A 51 -0.77 0.85 -1.57
CA LEU A 51 -2.03 1.44 -1.98
C LEU A 51 -1.78 2.86 -2.50
N HIS A 52 -1.95 3.05 -3.80
CA HIS A 52 -1.80 4.35 -4.47
C HIS A 52 -3.18 4.98 -4.69
N LEU A 53 -3.42 6.17 -4.14
CA LEU A 53 -4.74 6.80 -4.08
C LEU A 53 -5.11 7.64 -5.32
N GLY A 54 -4.17 7.87 -6.23
CA GLY A 54 -4.41 8.60 -7.48
C GLY A 54 -3.24 9.50 -7.85
N ASP A 55 -3.32 10.16 -9.02
CA ASP A 55 -2.37 11.18 -9.44
C ASP A 55 -0.92 10.67 -9.56
N PHE A 56 -0.79 9.50 -10.17
CA PHE A 56 0.52 8.94 -10.48
C PHE A 56 1.17 9.63 -11.69
N VAL A 57 0.40 10.07 -12.69
CA VAL A 57 0.91 10.63 -13.96
C VAL A 57 0.34 12.02 -14.20
N TYR A 58 1.18 12.96 -14.66
CA TYR A 58 0.85 14.35 -15.00
C TYR A 58 1.46 14.81 -16.32
#